data_AF-A0A1X6ZDB3-F1
#
_entry.id   AF-A0A1X6ZDB3-F1
#
_cell.length_a   1.000
_cell.length_b   1.000
_cell.length_c   1.000
_cell.angle_alpha   90.00
_cell.angle_beta   90.00
_cell.angle_gamma   90.00
#
_symmetry.space_group_name_H-M   'P 1'
#
loop_
_entity.id
_entity.type
_entity.pdbx_description
1 polymer ?
#
loop_
_entity_poly.entity_id
_entity_poly.type
_entity_poly.pdbx_seq_one_letter_code
_entity_poly.pdbx_strand_id
1 'polypeptide(L)'
;MKNILLTTAIAFAMTTPVFAAGTHSGGHGHEEADASHGHAEMAAGMPGKAEDVTRTIDVSMRETDEGTMIFEPAKFEFEQGETIRFNVMNKGEIEHEFVIDDVEGNAKHKEMMAAMDMEHDDPNSVRLDEGKSGEVIWTFSKAGTFEFACLIPGHYESGMHGPITVSETSTQDELVQAQAEIEYTQGTIKKVDAEGGKVTIKHGPLVNLDMPSMTMVFRADPDMIARMSEGQDIEFVAEPVKGKLTVTQMK
;
A
#
# COMPACT_ATOMS: atom_id res chain seq x y z
N MET A 1 -55.62 51.03 7.88
CA MET A 1 -55.93 50.69 6.47
C MET A 1 -54.89 49.67 6.03
N LYS A 2 -55.35 48.55 5.45
CA LYS A 2 -54.62 47.29 5.27
C LYS A 2 -53.89 47.26 3.92
N ASN A 3 -52.56 47.13 3.93
CA ASN A 3 -51.77 46.78 2.74
C ASN A 3 -50.68 45.78 3.20
N ILE A 4 -51.03 44.49 3.30
CA ILE A 4 -50.70 43.41 2.34
C ILE A 4 -49.18 43.26 2.13
N LEU A 5 -48.60 42.34 2.91
CA LEU A 5 -47.28 41.74 2.72
C LEU A 5 -47.34 40.80 1.51
N LEU A 6 -46.55 41.09 0.46
CA LEU A 6 -46.23 40.11 -0.59
C LEU A 6 -45.06 39.26 -0.10
N THR A 7 -45.34 38.00 0.25
CA THR A 7 -44.35 36.96 0.44
C THR A 7 -44.00 36.35 -0.91
N THR A 8 -42.84 36.72 -1.46
CA THR A 8 -42.26 36.08 -2.64
C THR A 8 -41.59 34.78 -2.20
N ALA A 9 -42.26 33.64 -2.43
CA ALA A 9 -41.66 32.33 -2.28
C ALA A 9 -40.73 32.05 -3.46
N ILE A 10 -39.42 32.11 -3.25
CA ILE A 10 -38.41 31.65 -4.19
C ILE A 10 -38.30 30.13 -4.02
N ALA A 11 -38.85 29.38 -4.97
CA ALA A 11 -38.66 27.94 -5.06
C ALA A 11 -37.23 27.68 -5.57
N PHE A 12 -36.34 27.25 -4.67
CA PHE A 12 -35.01 26.77 -5.02
C PHE A 12 -35.16 25.35 -5.58
N ALA A 13 -35.07 25.21 -6.91
CA ALA A 13 -35.07 23.90 -7.55
C ALA A 13 -33.70 23.25 -7.31
N MET A 14 -33.64 22.29 -6.38
CA MET A 14 -32.47 21.42 -6.23
C MET A 14 -32.41 20.47 -7.42
N THR A 15 -31.49 20.71 -8.34
CA THR A 15 -31.13 19.74 -9.37
C THR A 15 -30.23 18.69 -8.73
N THR A 16 -30.80 17.52 -8.44
CA THR A 16 -30.02 16.33 -8.10
C THR A 16 -29.23 15.87 -9.33
N PRO A 17 -27.93 15.54 -9.22
CA PRO A 17 -27.24 14.82 -10.28
C PRO A 17 -27.89 13.44 -10.41
N VAL A 18 -28.51 13.18 -11.57
CA VAL A 18 -28.95 11.85 -11.96
C VAL A 18 -27.68 11.07 -12.32
N PHE A 19 -27.27 10.15 -11.46
CA PHE A 19 -26.37 9.08 -11.87
C PHE A 19 -27.16 8.17 -12.80
N ALA A 20 -26.81 8.19 -14.08
CA ALA A 20 -27.30 7.21 -15.05
C ALA A 20 -26.60 5.88 -14.75
N ALA A 21 -27.25 5.04 -13.93
CA ALA A 21 -26.93 3.62 -13.88
C ALA A 21 -27.37 3.00 -15.21
N GLY A 22 -26.41 2.81 -16.13
CA GLY A 22 -26.64 2.10 -17.38
C GLY A 22 -26.76 0.60 -17.10
N THR A 23 -27.98 0.08 -17.11
CA THR A 23 -28.24 -1.35 -17.22
C THR A 23 -28.37 -1.71 -18.70
N HIS A 24 -27.47 -2.53 -19.26
CA HIS A 24 -27.68 -3.14 -20.56
C HIS A 24 -27.92 -4.63 -20.44
N SER A 25 -29.19 -4.99 -20.52
CA SER A 25 -29.71 -6.30 -20.88
C SER A 25 -29.62 -6.46 -22.40
N GLY A 26 -28.61 -7.18 -22.86
CA GLY A 26 -28.43 -7.57 -24.27
C GLY A 26 -27.92 -9.00 -24.33
N GLY A 27 -28.84 -9.95 -24.35
CA GLY A 27 -28.52 -11.38 -24.44
C GLY A 27 -28.11 -11.80 -25.84
N HIS A 28 -27.10 -12.66 -25.91
CA HIS A 28 -27.01 -13.72 -26.90
C HIS A 28 -26.81 -15.04 -26.14
N GLY A 29 -27.87 -15.84 -26.14
CA GLY A 29 -27.88 -17.13 -25.45
C GLY A 29 -26.98 -18.14 -26.15
N HIS A 30 -26.13 -18.78 -25.34
CA HIS A 30 -25.84 -20.19 -25.48
C HIS A 30 -26.06 -20.84 -24.11
N GLU A 31 -26.97 -21.81 -24.12
CA GLU A 31 -27.41 -22.60 -22.97
C GLU A 31 -26.28 -23.51 -22.44
N GLU A 32 -26.12 -23.45 -21.12
CA GLU A 32 -25.68 -24.51 -20.19
C GLU A 32 -24.23 -25.05 -20.29
N ALA A 33 -23.31 -24.43 -19.53
CA ALA A 33 -22.49 -25.15 -18.56
C ALA A 33 -21.81 -24.19 -17.55
N ASP A 34 -22.05 -24.47 -16.27
CA ASP A 34 -21.28 -24.08 -15.09
C ASP A 34 -21.45 -22.66 -14.53
N ALA A 35 -22.32 -22.60 -13.51
CA ALA A 35 -22.34 -21.56 -12.51
C ALA A 35 -21.11 -21.67 -11.59
N SER A 36 -19.96 -21.11 -11.99
CA SER A 36 -18.85 -20.70 -11.12
C SER A 36 -17.69 -20.14 -11.95
N HIS A 37 -17.81 -18.91 -12.44
CA HIS A 37 -16.63 -18.12 -12.81
C HIS A 37 -16.37 -17.09 -11.71
N GLY A 38 -16.05 -17.60 -10.52
CA GLY A 38 -15.23 -16.80 -9.60
C GLY A 38 -13.92 -16.55 -10.33
N HIS A 39 -13.67 -15.29 -10.70
CA HIS A 39 -12.42 -14.91 -11.35
C HIS A 39 -11.26 -15.50 -10.54
N ALA A 40 -10.50 -16.38 -11.18
CA ALA A 40 -9.47 -17.16 -10.53
C ALA A 40 -8.43 -16.24 -9.89
N GLU A 41 -7.87 -16.68 -8.77
CA GLU A 41 -6.77 -15.99 -8.10
C GLU A 41 -5.58 -15.86 -9.07
N MET A 42 -5.15 -14.64 -9.33
CA MET A 42 -4.01 -14.28 -10.18
C MET A 42 -2.71 -14.18 -9.34
N ALA A 43 -1.60 -13.84 -9.99
CA ALA A 43 -0.31 -13.71 -9.31
C ALA A 43 -0.34 -12.63 -8.22
N ALA A 44 -0.87 -11.45 -8.55
CA ALA A 44 -0.95 -10.30 -7.66
C ALA A 44 -2.16 -10.28 -6.71
N GLY A 45 -3.02 -11.31 -6.72
CA GLY A 45 -4.21 -11.39 -5.88
C GLY A 45 -5.47 -11.74 -6.65
N MET A 46 -6.60 -11.11 -6.33
CA MET A 46 -7.88 -11.40 -6.96
C MET A 46 -8.76 -10.15 -7.08
N PRO A 47 -9.77 -10.14 -7.97
CA PRO A 47 -10.74 -9.05 -8.05
C PRO A 47 -11.44 -8.83 -6.70
N GLY A 48 -11.45 -7.58 -6.26
CA GLY A 48 -12.06 -7.20 -4.98
C GLY A 48 -13.52 -6.75 -5.15
N LYS A 49 -14.24 -6.65 -4.02
CA LYS A 49 -15.59 -6.11 -4.00
C LYS A 49 -15.60 -4.70 -3.42
N ALA A 50 -16.52 -3.88 -3.92
CA ALA A 50 -16.71 -2.51 -3.47
C ALA A 50 -16.96 -2.37 -1.95
N GLU A 51 -17.63 -3.34 -1.34
CA GLU A 51 -17.93 -3.38 0.09
C GLU A 51 -16.73 -3.74 0.98
N ASP A 52 -15.73 -4.41 0.41
CA ASP A 52 -14.54 -4.88 1.13
C ASP A 52 -13.38 -3.87 1.06
N VAL A 53 -13.55 -2.76 0.33
CA VAL A 53 -12.52 -1.74 0.10
C VAL A 53 -12.03 -1.15 1.42
N THR A 54 -10.75 -1.34 1.71
CA THR A 54 -10.08 -0.78 2.89
C THR A 54 -9.52 0.61 2.59
N ARG A 55 -9.05 0.84 1.36
CA ARG A 55 -8.44 2.10 0.91
C ARG A 55 -8.79 2.41 -0.54
N THR A 56 -8.82 3.69 -0.87
CA THR A 56 -8.96 4.19 -2.24
C THR A 56 -7.73 5.00 -2.61
N ILE A 57 -7.19 4.75 -3.79
CA ILE A 57 -6.00 5.40 -4.33
C ILE A 57 -6.37 6.02 -5.67
N ASP A 58 -6.18 7.33 -5.79
CA ASP A 58 -6.30 8.01 -7.08
C ASP A 58 -4.99 7.84 -7.85
N VAL A 59 -5.10 7.33 -9.08
CA VAL A 59 -3.98 7.10 -10.00
C VAL A 59 -4.17 7.99 -11.22
N SER A 60 -3.17 8.77 -11.58
CA SER A 60 -3.13 9.47 -12.87
C SER A 60 -2.05 8.95 -13.79
N MET A 61 -2.41 8.84 -15.07
CA MET A 61 -1.53 8.49 -16.18
C MET A 61 -1.30 9.72 -17.03
N ARG A 62 -0.07 9.96 -17.47
CA ARG A 62 0.26 11.05 -18.41
C ARG A 62 1.62 10.85 -19.05
N GLU A 63 1.84 11.56 -20.14
CA GLU A 63 3.14 11.78 -20.73
C GLU A 63 3.82 13.01 -20.10
N THR A 64 5.14 13.08 -20.20
CA THR A 64 5.93 14.26 -19.83
C THR A 64 6.41 14.99 -21.09
N ASP A 65 6.85 16.24 -20.93
CA ASP A 65 7.45 17.03 -22.03
C ASP A 65 8.69 16.35 -22.64
N GLU A 66 9.34 15.43 -21.91
CA GLU A 66 10.49 14.66 -22.36
C GLU A 66 10.10 13.38 -23.11
N GLY A 67 8.79 13.11 -23.26
CA GLY A 67 8.24 11.93 -23.92
C GLY A 67 8.25 10.68 -23.04
N THR A 68 8.60 10.78 -21.75
CA THR A 68 8.41 9.66 -20.82
C THR A 68 6.95 9.54 -20.43
N MET A 69 6.50 8.32 -20.21
CA MET A 69 5.12 8.02 -19.84
C MET A 69 5.11 7.52 -18.40
N ILE A 70 4.24 8.08 -17.57
CA ILE A 70 4.32 7.89 -16.13
C ILE A 70 2.96 7.63 -15.49
N PHE A 71 3.02 6.95 -14.36
CA PHE A 71 1.96 6.90 -13.37
C PHE A 71 2.28 7.80 -12.18
N GLU A 72 1.25 8.41 -11.60
CA GLU A 72 1.31 9.11 -10.33
C GLU A 72 0.19 8.58 -9.43
N PRO A 73 0.49 7.98 -8.25
CA PRO A 73 1.82 7.69 -7.70
C PRO A 73 2.64 6.68 -8.54
N ALA A 74 3.97 6.77 -8.45
CA ALA A 74 4.90 5.92 -9.21
C ALA A 74 5.23 4.57 -8.53
N LYS A 75 4.73 4.34 -7.31
CA LYS A 75 4.86 3.06 -6.58
C LYS A 75 3.73 2.91 -5.57
N PHE A 76 3.43 1.67 -5.19
CA PHE A 76 2.44 1.36 -4.16
C PHE A 76 2.98 0.42 -3.08
N GLU A 77 2.51 0.61 -1.86
CA GLU A 77 2.85 -0.19 -0.68
C GLU A 77 1.56 -0.55 0.07
N PHE A 78 1.35 -1.85 0.27
CA PHE A 78 0.14 -2.43 0.84
C PHE A 78 0.47 -3.57 1.81
N GLU A 79 -0.54 -4.00 2.56
CA GLU A 79 -0.52 -5.19 3.39
C GLU A 79 -1.36 -6.31 2.76
N GLN A 80 -0.96 -7.56 3.01
CA GLN A 80 -1.67 -8.72 2.50
C GLN A 80 -3.10 -8.78 3.04
N GLY A 81 -4.06 -8.96 2.14
CA GLY A 81 -5.49 -8.97 2.44
C GLY A 81 -6.15 -7.59 2.32
N GLU A 82 -5.39 -6.51 2.09
CA GLU A 82 -6.00 -5.23 1.73
C GLU A 82 -6.79 -5.32 0.42
N THR A 83 -7.95 -4.67 0.39
CA THR A 83 -8.73 -4.47 -0.84
C THR A 83 -8.67 -3.01 -1.22
N ILE A 84 -8.04 -2.72 -2.34
CA ILE A 84 -7.76 -1.37 -2.81
C ILE A 84 -8.69 -1.05 -3.99
N ARG A 85 -9.33 0.11 -3.93
CA ARG A 85 -9.98 0.73 -5.08
C ARG A 85 -9.00 1.70 -5.74
N PHE A 86 -8.61 1.44 -6.97
CA PHE A 86 -7.84 2.35 -7.80
C PHE A 86 -8.79 3.17 -8.66
N ASN A 87 -8.88 4.47 -8.38
CA ASN A 87 -9.56 5.41 -9.26
C ASN A 87 -8.56 5.90 -10.30
N VAL A 88 -8.62 5.35 -11.51
CA VAL A 88 -7.63 5.62 -12.55
C VAL A 88 -8.14 6.72 -13.47
N MET A 89 -7.31 7.72 -13.76
CA MET A 89 -7.60 8.78 -14.71
C MET A 89 -6.47 8.94 -15.71
N ASN A 90 -6.82 8.94 -16.99
CA ASN A 90 -5.91 9.37 -18.02
C ASN A 90 -5.92 10.91 -18.14
N LYS A 91 -4.81 11.53 -17.77
CA LYS A 91 -4.55 12.97 -17.90
C LYS A 91 -3.54 13.28 -19.01
N GLY A 92 -3.11 12.26 -19.75
CA GLY A 92 -2.25 12.39 -20.91
C GLY A 92 -3.03 12.76 -22.16
N GLU A 93 -2.30 12.90 -23.26
CA GLU A 93 -2.82 13.23 -24.59
C GLU A 93 -3.08 11.99 -25.46
N ILE A 94 -2.57 10.82 -25.06
CA ILE A 94 -2.81 9.55 -25.76
C ILE A 94 -3.45 8.51 -24.85
N GLU A 95 -3.91 7.41 -25.45
CA GLU A 95 -4.53 6.31 -24.73
C GLU A 95 -3.56 5.64 -23.77
N HIS A 96 -4.05 5.23 -22.61
CA HIS A 96 -3.26 4.56 -21.60
C HIS A 96 -4.05 3.42 -20.95
N GLU A 97 -3.33 2.44 -20.42
CA GLU A 97 -3.91 1.38 -19.61
C GLU A 97 -3.17 1.25 -18.28
N PHE A 98 -3.88 0.69 -17.31
CA PHE A 98 -3.37 0.35 -16.00
C PHE A 98 -3.68 -1.13 -15.77
N VAL A 99 -2.63 -1.96 -15.71
CA VAL A 99 -2.71 -3.41 -15.52
C VAL A 99 -1.95 -3.78 -14.25
N ILE A 100 -2.53 -4.61 -13.38
CA ILE A 100 -1.87 -5.14 -12.18
C ILE A 100 -1.51 -6.61 -12.39
N ASP A 101 -0.23 -6.98 -12.32
CA ASP A 101 0.20 -8.39 -12.34
C ASP A 101 1.59 -8.55 -11.69
N ASP A 102 2.19 -9.74 -11.76
CA ASP A 102 3.63 -9.86 -11.57
C ASP A 102 4.42 -9.44 -12.83
N VAL A 103 5.73 -9.24 -12.67
CA VAL A 103 6.61 -8.76 -13.75
C VAL A 103 6.65 -9.75 -14.93
N GLU A 104 6.54 -11.05 -14.67
CA GLU A 104 6.57 -12.08 -15.71
C GLU A 104 5.25 -12.11 -16.51
N GLY A 105 4.12 -11.95 -15.82
CA GLY A 105 2.77 -11.82 -16.38
C GLY A 105 2.67 -10.61 -17.30
N ASN A 106 3.06 -9.43 -16.81
CA ASN A 106 3.11 -8.21 -17.61
C ASN A 106 4.01 -8.36 -18.84
N ALA A 107 5.19 -8.98 -18.70
CA ALA A 107 6.10 -9.20 -19.82
C ALA A 107 5.47 -10.08 -20.91
N LYS A 108 4.84 -11.20 -20.55
CA LYS A 108 4.13 -12.07 -21.49
C LYS A 108 2.95 -11.37 -22.14
N HIS A 109 2.20 -10.61 -21.35
CA HIS A 109 1.05 -9.88 -21.83
C HIS A 109 1.45 -8.83 -22.88
N LYS A 110 2.50 -8.06 -22.61
CA LYS A 110 3.07 -7.12 -23.58
C LYS A 110 3.47 -7.81 -24.90
N GLU A 111 4.11 -8.98 -24.83
CA GLU A 111 4.47 -9.74 -26.04
C GLU A 111 3.23 -10.17 -26.84
N MET A 112 2.15 -10.57 -26.16
CA MET A 112 0.89 -10.92 -26.80
C MET A 112 0.23 -9.71 -27.48
N MET A 113 0.21 -8.54 -26.82
CA MET A 113 -0.33 -7.30 -27.40
C MET A 113 0.48 -6.82 -28.60
N ALA A 114 1.80 -7.04 -28.61
CA ALA A 114 2.63 -6.73 -29.77
C ALA A 114 2.38 -7.66 -30.96
N ALA A 115 1.95 -8.90 -30.70
CA ALA A 115 1.71 -9.91 -31.73
C ALA A 115 0.30 -9.84 -32.34
N MET A 116 -0.70 -9.42 -31.56
CA MET A 116 -2.10 -9.31 -31.97
C MET A 116 -2.72 -8.06 -31.38
N ASP A 117 -3.34 -7.25 -32.24
CA ASP A 117 -4.09 -6.06 -31.83
C ASP A 117 -5.41 -6.49 -31.18
N MET A 118 -5.37 -6.70 -29.85
CA MET A 118 -6.51 -7.12 -29.05
C MET A 118 -6.72 -6.16 -27.88
N GLU A 119 -7.96 -5.72 -27.74
CA GLU A 119 -8.47 -5.12 -26.52
C GLU A 119 -9.07 -6.24 -25.65
N HIS A 120 -8.73 -6.26 -24.37
CA HIS A 120 -9.30 -7.18 -23.39
C HIS A 120 -9.78 -6.37 -22.18
N ASP A 121 -10.83 -6.89 -21.55
CA ASP A 121 -11.45 -6.33 -20.35
C ASP A 121 -11.22 -7.34 -19.23
N ASP A 122 -10.01 -7.30 -18.67
CA ASP A 122 -9.62 -8.15 -17.56
C ASP A 122 -9.89 -7.46 -16.21
N PRO A 123 -10.31 -8.19 -15.16
CA PRO A 123 -10.63 -7.58 -13.87
C PRO A 123 -9.49 -6.82 -13.18
N ASN A 124 -8.24 -7.07 -13.57
CA ASN A 124 -7.03 -6.42 -13.07
C ASN A 124 -6.56 -5.26 -13.96
N SER A 125 -7.33 -4.88 -14.98
CA SER A 125 -6.94 -3.85 -15.93
C SER A 125 -8.03 -2.80 -16.16
N VAL A 126 -7.60 -1.63 -16.64
CA VAL A 126 -8.49 -0.64 -17.25
C VAL A 126 -7.75 0.12 -18.34
N ARG A 127 -8.37 0.25 -19.52
CA ARG A 127 -7.87 1.01 -20.67
C ARG A 127 -8.71 2.26 -20.88
N LEU A 128 -8.06 3.41 -21.08
CA LEU A 128 -8.69 4.73 -21.01
C LEU A 128 -8.17 5.65 -22.11
N ASP A 129 -9.09 6.17 -22.93
CA ASP A 129 -8.86 7.32 -23.80
C ASP A 129 -8.46 8.58 -23.00
N GLU A 130 -7.93 9.59 -23.70
CA GLU A 130 -7.64 10.92 -23.16
C GLU A 130 -8.82 11.48 -22.32
N GLY A 131 -8.50 11.94 -21.11
CA GLY A 131 -9.44 12.59 -20.21
C GLY A 131 -10.49 11.66 -19.59
N LYS A 132 -10.41 10.35 -19.83
CA LYS A 132 -11.33 9.36 -19.23
C LYS A 132 -10.85 8.90 -17.87
N SER A 133 -11.79 8.33 -17.12
CA SER A 133 -11.53 7.70 -15.83
C SER A 133 -12.22 6.35 -15.76
N GLY A 134 -11.64 5.44 -14.99
CA GLY A 134 -12.16 4.12 -14.73
C GLY A 134 -11.70 3.62 -13.37
N GLU A 135 -12.03 2.37 -13.06
CA GLU A 135 -11.80 1.80 -11.73
C GLU A 135 -11.31 0.37 -11.83
N VAL A 136 -10.36 0.03 -10.96
CA VAL A 136 -9.97 -1.35 -10.66
C VAL A 136 -10.11 -1.56 -9.16
N ILE A 137 -10.86 -2.58 -8.73
CA ILE A 137 -10.92 -2.99 -7.32
C ILE A 137 -10.17 -4.31 -7.17
N TRP A 138 -9.13 -4.31 -6.35
CA TRP A 138 -8.21 -5.42 -6.25
C TRP A 138 -7.91 -5.80 -4.80
N THR A 139 -7.98 -7.09 -4.49
CA THR A 139 -7.60 -7.64 -3.19
C THR A 139 -6.23 -8.31 -3.29
N PHE A 140 -5.25 -7.81 -2.53
CA PHE A 140 -3.89 -8.33 -2.51
C PHE A 140 -3.78 -9.54 -1.57
N SER A 141 -4.23 -10.73 -2.01
CA SER A 141 -4.24 -11.95 -1.18
C SER A 141 -2.85 -12.56 -0.88
N LYS A 142 -1.79 -12.09 -1.57
CA LYS A 142 -0.42 -12.61 -1.47
C LYS A 142 0.55 -11.48 -1.14
N ALA A 143 1.45 -11.73 -0.20
CA ALA A 143 2.60 -10.85 0.00
C ALA A 143 3.64 -11.07 -1.11
N GLY A 144 4.45 -10.05 -1.37
CA GLY A 144 5.49 -10.08 -2.39
C GLY A 144 5.65 -8.76 -3.12
N THR A 145 6.42 -8.82 -4.22
CA THR A 145 6.60 -7.69 -5.14
C THR A 145 5.87 -8.01 -6.43
N PHE A 146 4.97 -7.11 -6.82
CA PHE A 146 4.21 -7.13 -8.07
C PHE A 146 4.48 -5.84 -8.84
N GLU A 147 3.80 -5.67 -9.96
CA GLU A 147 3.96 -4.54 -10.86
C GLU A 147 2.60 -4.04 -11.35
N PHE A 148 2.50 -2.73 -11.54
CA PHE A 148 1.48 -2.13 -12.38
C PHE A 148 2.12 -1.50 -13.60
N ALA A 149 1.48 -1.62 -14.77
CA ALA A 149 2.08 -1.21 -16.03
C ALA A 149 1.05 -0.80 -17.08
N CYS A 150 1.52 -0.06 -18.09
CA CYS A 150 0.84 0.15 -19.36
C CYS A 150 1.54 -0.71 -20.43
N LEU A 151 0.84 -1.68 -20.99
CA LEU A 151 1.38 -2.69 -21.93
C LEU A 151 1.03 -2.38 -23.40
N ILE A 152 0.33 -1.26 -23.65
CA ILE A 152 0.22 -0.67 -25.00
C ILE A 152 1.64 -0.57 -25.61
N PRO A 153 1.84 -1.03 -26.86
CA PRO A 153 3.17 -1.12 -27.45
C PRO A 153 4.00 0.17 -27.33
N GLY A 154 5.17 0.06 -26.69
CA GLY A 154 6.11 1.15 -26.48
C GLY A 154 5.90 1.97 -25.20
N HIS A 155 4.76 1.85 -24.52
CA HIS A 155 4.48 2.65 -23.32
C HIS A 155 5.28 2.14 -22.13
N TYR A 156 5.32 0.82 -21.94
CA TYR A 156 6.17 0.16 -20.96
C TYR A 156 7.63 0.58 -21.12
N GLU A 157 8.18 0.48 -22.35
CA GLU A 157 9.56 0.88 -22.67
C GLU A 157 9.82 2.38 -22.45
N SER A 158 8.77 3.20 -22.52
CA SER A 158 8.82 4.65 -22.24
C SER A 158 8.77 4.98 -20.74
N GLY A 159 8.80 3.96 -19.88
CA GLY A 159 8.87 4.08 -18.42
C GLY A 159 7.54 3.91 -17.69
N MET A 160 6.47 3.52 -18.40
CA MET A 160 5.13 3.46 -17.83
C MET A 160 4.86 2.16 -17.08
N HIS A 161 5.59 1.98 -15.98
CA HIS A 161 5.41 0.87 -15.05
C HIS A 161 5.92 1.26 -13.65
N GLY A 162 5.47 0.56 -12.61
CA GLY A 162 5.86 0.84 -11.23
C GLY A 162 5.67 -0.36 -10.29
N PRO A 163 6.44 -0.42 -9.19
CA PRO A 163 6.38 -1.53 -8.27
C PRO A 163 5.19 -1.44 -7.31
N ILE A 164 4.60 -2.60 -7.01
CA ILE A 164 3.71 -2.81 -5.88
C ILE A 164 4.45 -3.69 -4.87
N THR A 165 4.56 -3.24 -3.62
CA THR A 165 5.06 -4.08 -2.53
C THR A 165 3.93 -4.40 -1.57
N VAL A 166 3.71 -5.69 -1.33
CA VAL A 166 2.72 -6.19 -0.38
C VAL A 166 3.45 -6.90 0.75
N SER A 167 3.37 -6.35 1.97
CA SER A 167 3.94 -7.00 3.16
C SER A 167 2.98 -8.04 3.75
N GLU A 168 3.53 -9.12 4.29
CA GLU A 168 2.77 -10.10 5.08
C GLU A 168 2.02 -9.40 6.22
N THR A 169 0.75 -9.73 6.37
CA THR A 169 -0.05 -9.25 7.51
C THR A 169 0.38 -10.01 8.75
N SER A 170 1.29 -9.43 9.52
CA SER A 170 1.72 -10.00 10.79
C SER A 170 0.55 -9.98 11.75
N THR A 171 0.10 -11.14 12.18
CA THR A 171 -0.97 -11.21 13.17
C THR A 171 -0.47 -10.65 14.51
N GLN A 172 -1.36 -10.01 15.27
CA GLN A 172 -1.04 -9.52 16.62
C GLN A 172 -0.46 -10.63 17.50
N ASP A 173 -0.87 -11.88 17.26
CA ASP A 173 -0.37 -13.08 17.96
C ASP A 173 1.07 -13.44 17.54
N GLU A 174 1.43 -13.30 16.25
CA GLU A 174 2.83 -13.46 15.80
C GLU A 174 3.75 -12.36 16.33
N LEU A 175 3.25 -11.12 16.42
CA LEU A 175 3.99 -10.02 17.03
C LEU A 175 4.20 -10.22 18.54
N VAL A 176 3.24 -10.86 19.23
CA VAL A 176 3.36 -11.23 20.65
C VAL A 176 4.29 -12.43 20.84
N GLN A 177 4.28 -13.42 19.93
CA GLN A 177 5.22 -14.56 19.95
C GLN A 177 6.66 -14.10 19.68
N ALA A 178 6.86 -13.23 18.68
CA ALA A 178 8.16 -12.64 18.37
C ALA A 178 8.71 -11.76 19.51
N GLN A 179 7.85 -11.21 20.38
CA GLN A 179 8.26 -10.50 21.60
C GLN A 179 8.49 -11.43 22.80
N ALA A 180 7.86 -12.60 22.83
CA ALA A 180 8.00 -13.58 23.91
C ALA A 180 9.33 -14.36 23.85
N GLU A 181 9.96 -14.48 22.68
CA GLU A 181 11.30 -15.08 22.52
C GLU A 181 12.45 -14.09 22.79
N ILE A 182 12.17 -12.80 22.94
CA ILE A 182 13.20 -11.80 23.16
C ILE A 182 13.70 -11.89 24.61
N GLU A 183 14.92 -12.38 24.78
CA GLU A 183 15.55 -12.49 26.09
C GLU A 183 15.95 -11.10 26.60
N TYR A 184 15.14 -10.55 27.49
CA TYR A 184 15.42 -9.30 28.17
C TYR A 184 16.56 -9.47 29.18
N THR A 185 17.51 -8.55 29.16
CA THR A 185 18.60 -8.48 30.13
C THR A 185 18.27 -7.43 31.20
N GLN A 186 18.44 -7.79 32.47
CA GLN A 186 18.29 -6.84 33.57
C GLN A 186 19.44 -5.84 33.58
N GLY A 187 19.16 -4.57 33.86
CA GLY A 187 20.19 -3.56 34.06
C GLY A 187 19.76 -2.41 34.94
N THR A 188 20.73 -1.67 35.48
CA THR A 188 20.50 -0.43 36.21
C THR A 188 21.13 0.73 35.45
N ILE A 189 20.36 1.76 35.15
CA ILE A 189 20.83 2.98 34.52
C ILE A 189 21.78 3.71 35.47
N LYS A 190 23.01 3.96 35.02
CA LYS A 190 24.06 4.65 35.78
C LYS A 190 24.23 6.10 35.36
N LYS A 191 23.97 6.42 34.09
CA LYS A 191 24.07 7.78 33.58
C LYS A 191 23.22 7.94 32.32
N VAL A 192 22.54 9.06 32.17
CA VAL A 192 21.83 9.44 30.94
C VAL A 192 22.52 10.66 30.32
N ASP A 193 22.92 10.55 29.06
CA ASP A 193 23.46 11.63 28.24
C ASP A 193 22.49 11.86 27.08
N ALA A 194 21.47 12.68 27.34
CA ALA A 194 20.39 12.91 26.38
C ALA A 194 20.85 13.67 25.14
N GLU A 195 21.77 14.64 25.31
CA GLU A 195 22.36 15.39 24.20
C GLU A 195 23.24 14.49 23.32
N GLY A 196 23.99 13.57 23.93
CA GLY A 196 24.83 12.61 23.22
C GLY A 196 24.12 11.37 22.70
N GLY A 197 22.83 11.21 23.03
CA GLY A 197 22.01 10.04 22.68
C GLY A 197 22.56 8.75 23.28
N LYS A 198 23.07 8.79 24.52
CA LYS A 198 23.76 7.68 25.18
C LYS A 198 23.21 7.40 26.57
N VAL A 199 23.29 6.13 26.97
CA VAL A 199 22.99 5.70 28.33
C VAL A 199 24.08 4.76 28.83
N THR A 200 24.57 4.97 30.05
CA THR A 200 25.47 4.02 30.72
C THR A 200 24.62 3.07 31.55
N ILE A 201 24.70 1.77 31.29
CA ILE A 201 23.90 0.74 31.97
C ILE A 201 24.86 -0.25 32.63
N LYS A 202 24.62 -0.55 33.91
CA LYS A 202 25.18 -1.75 34.57
C LYS A 202 24.24 -2.90 34.26
N HIS A 203 24.62 -3.78 33.35
CA HIS A 203 23.74 -4.85 32.86
C HIS A 203 24.17 -6.23 33.39
N GLY A 204 23.21 -7.16 33.50
CA GLY A 204 23.45 -8.59 33.64
C GLY A 204 24.08 -9.19 32.37
N PRO A 205 24.32 -10.50 32.30
CA PRO A 205 24.84 -11.13 31.08
C PRO A 205 23.93 -10.83 29.86
N LEU A 206 24.51 -10.33 28.78
CA LEU A 206 23.83 -10.15 27.49
C LEU A 206 24.08 -11.41 26.66
N VAL A 207 23.23 -12.41 26.85
CA VAL A 207 23.38 -13.74 26.23
C VAL A 207 23.39 -13.65 24.71
N ASN A 208 22.53 -12.80 24.13
CA ASN A 208 22.43 -12.57 22.69
C ASN A 208 23.70 -11.96 22.06
N LEU A 209 24.58 -11.37 22.87
CA LEU A 209 25.83 -10.75 22.44
C LEU A 209 27.08 -11.49 22.96
N ASP A 210 26.90 -12.62 23.68
CA ASP A 210 27.95 -13.37 24.38
C ASP A 210 28.82 -12.46 25.29
N MET A 211 28.18 -11.50 25.97
CA MET A 211 28.87 -10.56 26.86
C MET A 211 28.54 -10.82 28.33
N PRO A 212 29.54 -10.90 29.22
CA PRO A 212 29.30 -11.03 30.65
C PRO A 212 28.68 -9.74 31.23
N SER A 213 28.17 -9.82 32.46
CA SER A 213 27.70 -8.65 33.18
C SER A 213 28.81 -7.60 33.33
N MET A 214 28.56 -6.37 32.87
CA MET A 214 29.49 -5.25 32.99
C MET A 214 28.76 -3.90 33.03
N THR A 215 29.51 -2.80 33.13
CA THR A 215 28.96 -1.44 33.01
C THR A 215 29.52 -0.79 31.77
N MET A 216 28.65 -0.41 30.84
CA MET A 216 29.07 0.16 29.56
C MET A 216 28.04 1.12 28.97
N VAL A 217 28.43 1.78 27.88
CA VAL A 217 27.63 2.82 27.21
C VAL A 217 26.89 2.22 26.02
N PHE A 218 25.59 2.50 25.96
CA PHE A 218 24.69 2.09 24.89
C PHE A 218 24.12 3.29 24.13
N ARG A 219 23.86 3.05 22.85
CA ARG A 219 22.86 3.68 21.98
C ARG A 219 21.47 3.69 22.61
N ALA A 220 20.67 4.74 22.45
CA ALA A 220 19.21 4.63 22.55
C ALA A 220 18.57 5.78 21.77
N ASP A 221 17.36 5.57 21.25
CA ASP A 221 16.61 6.61 20.56
C ASP A 221 16.16 7.72 21.54
N PRO A 222 16.00 8.97 21.07
CA PRO A 222 15.69 10.12 21.93
C PRO A 222 14.45 9.92 22.80
N ASP A 223 13.39 9.33 22.25
CA ASP A 223 12.14 9.07 22.98
C ASP A 223 12.31 8.02 24.08
N MET A 224 13.22 7.07 23.89
CA MET A 224 13.53 6.05 24.90
C MET A 224 14.39 6.66 26.02
N ILE A 225 15.40 7.47 25.66
CA ILE A 225 16.23 8.22 26.60
C ILE A 225 15.40 9.17 27.46
N ALA A 226 14.38 9.82 26.89
CA ALA A 226 13.48 10.69 27.63
C ALA A 226 12.70 9.97 28.74
N ARG A 227 12.58 8.64 28.66
CA ARG A 227 11.92 7.78 29.67
C ARG A 227 12.89 7.18 30.69
N MET A 228 14.19 7.47 30.56
CA MET A 228 15.24 6.93 31.42
C MET A 228 15.59 7.89 32.56
N SER A 229 15.80 7.34 33.75
CA SER A 229 16.29 8.06 34.92
C SER A 229 17.52 7.39 35.53
N GLU A 230 18.46 8.17 36.05
CA GLU A 230 19.62 7.59 36.76
C GLU A 230 19.16 6.82 38.00
N GLY A 231 19.73 5.62 38.19
CA GLY A 231 19.35 4.70 39.26
C GLY A 231 18.14 3.81 38.94
N GLN A 232 17.49 3.99 37.80
CA GLN A 232 16.36 3.15 37.36
C GLN A 232 16.83 1.73 37.02
N ASP A 233 16.15 0.74 37.58
CA ASP A 233 16.25 -0.64 37.11
C ASP A 233 15.32 -0.85 35.90
N ILE A 234 15.85 -1.51 34.88
CA ILE A 234 15.19 -1.75 33.60
C ILE A 234 15.39 -3.21 33.17
N GLU A 235 14.48 -3.69 32.34
CA GLU A 235 14.71 -4.84 31.49
C GLU A 235 14.86 -4.34 30.06
N PHE A 236 15.95 -4.71 29.38
CA PHE A 236 16.24 -4.17 28.06
C PHE A 236 16.86 -5.19 27.11
N VAL A 237 16.81 -4.86 25.83
CA VAL A 237 17.40 -5.62 24.74
C VAL A 237 18.41 -4.71 24.06
N ALA A 238 19.62 -5.23 23.84
CA ALA A 238 20.66 -4.49 23.13
C ALA A 238 21.16 -5.27 21.91
N GLU A 239 21.35 -4.53 20.82
CA GLU A 239 21.80 -5.06 19.54
C GLU A 239 22.88 -4.16 18.92
N PRO A 240 23.77 -4.70 18.07
CA PRO A 240 24.76 -3.91 17.35
C PRO A 240 24.12 -3.20 16.15
N VAL A 241 23.76 -1.92 16.31
CA VAL A 241 23.25 -1.09 15.22
C VAL A 241 24.39 -0.25 14.64
N LYS A 242 24.74 -0.47 13.36
CA LYS A 242 25.87 0.22 12.68
C LYS A 242 27.18 0.13 13.47
N GLY A 243 27.47 -1.04 14.02
CA GLY A 243 28.68 -1.32 14.83
C GLY A 243 28.66 -0.71 16.23
N LYS A 244 27.50 -0.26 16.71
CA LYS A 244 27.33 0.40 18.01
C LYS A 244 26.25 -0.32 18.81
N LEU A 245 26.58 -0.74 20.02
CA LEU A 245 25.61 -1.36 20.93
C LEU A 245 24.50 -0.37 21.27
N THR A 246 23.26 -0.76 21.01
CA THR A 246 22.08 0.11 21.06
C THR A 246 20.94 -0.62 21.73
N VAL A 247 20.31 0.03 22.71
CA VAL A 247 19.08 -0.44 23.33
C VAL A 247 17.96 -0.30 22.30
N THR A 248 17.39 -1.44 21.90
CA THR A 248 16.31 -1.50 20.89
C THR A 248 14.94 -1.68 21.54
N GLN A 249 14.90 -2.26 22.74
CA GLN A 249 13.67 -2.40 23.55
C GLN A 249 13.98 -2.19 25.03
N MET A 250 13.02 -1.62 25.76
CA MET A 250 13.12 -1.34 27.20
C MET A 250 11.73 -1.39 27.83
N LYS A 251 11.61 -2.06 28.98
CA LYS A 251 10.42 -2.08 29.83
C LYS A 251 10.79 -1.86 31.30
#